data_AF-A0A969AGL0-F1
#
_entry.id   AF-A0A969AGL0-F1
#
_cell.length_a   1.000
_cell.length_b   1.000
_cell.length_c   1.000
_cell.angle_alpha   90.00
_cell.angle_beta   90.00
_cell.angle_gamma   90.00
#
_symmetry.space_group_name_H-M   'P 1'
#
loop_
_entity.id
_entity.type
_entity.pdbx_description
1 polymer ?
#
loop_
_entity_poly.entity_id
_entity_poly.type
_entity_poly.pdbx_seq_one_letter_code
_entity_poly.pdbx_strand_id
1 'polypeptide(L)' 'MNNKSVNLRLSERRLNILRMYASQKDTTMTHILEDFIDTLEIKNGDSLSTPSTVNPVD' A
#
# COMPACT_ATOMS: atom_id res chain seq x y z
N MET A 1 1.06 4.30 17.61
CA MET A 1 0.71 2.97 17.05
C MET A 1 1.68 1.94 17.59
N ASN A 2 1.21 0.73 17.85
CA ASN A 2 2.05 -0.41 18.18
C ASN A 2 2.95 -0.64 16.95
N ASN A 3 4.27 -0.51 17.09
CA ASN A 3 5.20 -0.61 15.97
C ASN A 3 5.21 -2.04 15.41
N LYS A 4 4.41 -2.29 14.38
CA LYS A 4 4.41 -3.54 13.62
C LYS A 4 5.37 -3.39 12.44
N SER A 5 6.19 -4.40 12.20
CA SER A 5 7.12 -4.45 11.07
C SER A 5 6.87 -5.70 10.23
N VAL A 6 7.21 -5.62 8.94
CA VAL A 6 7.18 -6.75 8.02
C VAL A 6 8.60 -7.01 7.51
N ASN A 7 8.98 -8.29 7.44
CA ASN A 7 10.22 -8.69 6.79
C ASN A 7 9.91 -9.23 5.39
N LEU A 8 10.41 -8.56 4.36
CA LEU A 8 10.17 -8.93 2.97
C LEU A 8 11.44 -9.52 2.35
N ARG A 9 11.33 -10.76 1.84
CA ARG A 9 12.38 -11.35 1.01
C ARG A 9 12.23 -10.89 -0.44
N LEU A 10 13.20 -10.11 -0.91
CA LEU A 10 13.26 -9.61 -2.29
C LEU A 10 14.60 -9.99 -2.90
N SER A 11 14.63 -10.18 -4.23
CA SER A 11 15.90 -10.18 -4.95
C SER A 11 16.50 -8.78 -4.93
N GLU A 12 17.83 -8.69 -5.04
CA GLU A 12 18.54 -7.41 -5.07
C GLU A 12 18.02 -6.50 -6.20
N ARG A 13 17.75 -7.06 -7.37
CA ARG A 13 17.13 -6.33 -8.50
C ARG A 13 15.80 -5.68 -8.10
N ARG A 14 14.90 -6.42 -7.43
CA ARG A 14 13.59 -5.89 -7.02
C ARG A 14 13.73 -4.82 -5.94
N LEU A 15 14.64 -5.02 -4.99
CA LEU A 15 14.93 -4.03 -3.95
C LEU A 15 15.48 -2.72 -4.57
N ASN A 16 16.37 -2.82 -5.56
CA ASN A 16 16.93 -1.63 -6.21
C ASN A 16 15.87 -0.84 -6.99
N ILE A 17 14.98 -1.54 -7.71
CA ILE A 17 13.84 -0.90 -8.40
C ILE A 17 12.96 -0.16 -7.38
N LEU A 18 12.63 -0.79 -6.24
CA LEU A 18 11.79 -0.19 -5.22
C LEU A 18 12.43 1.07 -4.59
N ARG A 19 13.74 1.03 -4.32
CA ARG A 19 14.51 2.19 -3.85
C ARG A 19 14.52 3.33 -4.87
N MET A 20 14.80 3.01 -6.13
CA MET A 20 14.83 3.99 -7.20
C MET A 20 13.46 4.64 -7.41
N TYR A 21 12.38 3.85 -7.38
CA TYR A 21 11.02 4.36 -7.49
C TYR A 21 10.65 5.31 -6.34
N ALA A 22 11.02 4.95 -5.11
CA ALA A 22 10.85 5.81 -3.94
C ALA A 22 11.57 7.16 -4.11
N SER A 23 12.83 7.12 -4.56
CA SER A 23 13.60 8.33 -4.82
C SER A 23 13.01 9.21 -5.91
N GLN A 24 12.48 8.64 -6.99
CA GLN A 24 11.87 9.40 -8.08
C GLN A 24 10.56 10.08 -7.67
N LYS A 25 9.84 9.50 -6.71
CA LYS A 25 8.56 10.02 -6.19
C LYS A 25 8.69 10.89 -4.93
N ASP A 26 9.92 11.15 -4.49
CA ASP A 26 10.22 11.87 -3.24
C ASP A 26 9.43 11.32 -2.03
N THR A 27 9.39 9.99 -1.91
CA THR A 27 8.66 9.28 -0.85
C THR A 27 9.47 8.12 -0.28
N THR A 28 8.96 7.48 0.76
CA THR A 28 9.61 6.31 1.37
C THR A 28 9.12 5.00 0.75
N MET A 29 9.97 3.98 0.77
CA MET A 29 9.54 2.63 0.39
C MET A 29 8.37 2.12 1.25
N THR A 30 8.31 2.54 2.51
CA THR A 30 7.20 2.22 3.43
C THR A 30 5.89 2.80 2.91
N HIS A 31 5.84 4.09 2.59
CA HIS A 31 4.63 4.72 2.04
C HIS A 31 4.20 4.08 0.71
N ILE A 32 5.14 3.72 -0.16
CA ILE A 32 4.79 3.01 -1.40
C ILE A 32 4.10 1.67 -1.11
N LEU A 33 4.57 0.94 -0.10
CA LEU A 33 3.97 -0.33 0.29
C LEU A 33 2.62 -0.13 1.01
N GLU A 34 2.50 0.89 1.84
CA GLU A 34 1.24 1.29 2.50
C GLU A 34 0.19 1.66 1.45
N ASP A 35 0.52 2.58 0.53
CA ASP A 35 -0.35 2.97 -0.59
C ASP A 35 -0.77 1.75 -1.41
N PHE A 36 0.17 0.85 -1.73
CA PHE A 36 -0.15 -0.37 -2.46
C PHE A 36 -1.11 -1.27 -1.69
N ILE A 37 -0.88 -1.48 -0.38
CA ILE A 37 -1.77 -2.28 0.47
C ILE A 37 -3.18 -1.69 0.50
N ASP A 38 -3.31 -0.37 0.57
CA ASP A 38 -4.60 0.31 0.58
C ASP A 38 -5.38 0.14 -0.74
N THR A 39 -4.69 -0.14 -1.86
CA THR A 39 -5.35 -0.47 -3.14
C THR A 39 -5.81 -1.93 -3.24
N LEU A 40 -5.42 -2.81 -2.32
CA LEU A 40 -5.77 -4.23 -2.40
C LEU A 40 -7.24 -4.42 -2.03
N GLU A 41 -8.07 -4.78 -3.00
CA GLU A 41 -9.44 -5.23 -2.77
C GLU A 41 -9.42 -6.64 -2.18
N ILE A 42 -9.43 -6.72 -0.85
CA ILE A 42 -9.55 -8.00 -0.15
C ILE A 42 -11.03 -8.39 -0.13
N LYS A 43 -11.40 -9.42 -0.91
CA LYS A 43 -12.68 -10.10 -0.72
C LYS A 43 -12.66 -10.82 0.62
N ASN A 44 -13.04 -10.12 1.67
CA ASN A 44 -13.31 -10.78 2.94
C ASN A 44 -14.48 -11.74 2.71
N GLY A 45 -14.25 -13.03 2.98
CA GLY A 45 -15.32 -14.03 3.04
C GLY A 45 -16.39 -13.69 4.06
N ASP A 46 -16.14 -12.73 4.96
CA ASP A 46 -17.13 -12.11 5.81
C ASP A 46 -16.79 -10.62 6.04
N SER A 47 -17.64 -9.74 5.51
CA SER A 47 -17.90 -8.36 5.97
C SER A 47 -16.69 -7.48 6.32
N LEU A 48 -16.24 -6.65 5.38
CA LEU A 48 -15.84 -5.28 5.73
C LEU A 48 -16.37 -4.31 4.68
N SER A 49 -17.51 -3.71 5.02
CA SER A 49 -18.09 -2.60 4.29
C SER A 49 -17.15 -1.39 4.43
N THR A 50 -16.48 -0.99 3.35
CA THR A 50 -16.10 0.41 3.21
C THR A 50 -17.28 1.14 2.55
N PRO A 51 -17.73 2.29 3.09
CA PRO A 51 -18.82 3.03 2.48
C PRO A 51 -18.27 3.73 1.24
N SER A 52 -18.80 3.40 0.07
CA SER A 52 -18.64 4.23 -1.11
C SER A 52 -19.15 5.63 -0.78
N THR A 53 -18.27 6.62 -0.76
CA THR A 53 -18.65 8.04 -0.74
C THR A 53 -19.48 8.32 -1.99
N VAL A 54 -20.81 8.32 -1.84
CA VAL A 54 -21.73 8.83 -2.85
C VAL A 54 -21.67 10.35 -2.75
N ASN A 55 -20.96 10.98 -3.70
CA ASN A 55 -21.14 12.41 -3.91
C ASN A 55 -22.60 12.64 -4.35
N PRO A 56 -23.34 13.56 -3.71
CA PRO A 56 -24.68 13.88 -4.17
C PRO A 56 -24.57 14.56 -5.54
N VAL A 57 -25.25 14.00 -6.54
CA VAL A 57 -25.58 14.73 -7.76
C VAL A 57 -26.85 15.53 -7.48
N ASP A 58 -26.82 16.79 -7.88
CA ASP A 58 -27.88 17.82 -7.77
C ASP A 58 -29.26 17.29 -8.23
#